data_AF-A0A1Z1W645-F1
#
_entry.id   AF-A0A1Z1W645-F1
#
_cell.length_a   1.000
_cell.length_b   1.000
_cell.length_c   1.000
_cell.angle_alpha   90.00
_cell.angle_beta   90.00
_cell.angle_gamma   90.00
#
_symmetry.space_group_name_H-M   'P 1'
#
loop_
_entity.id
_entity.type
_entity.pdbx_description
1 polymer ?
#
loop_
_entity_poly.entity_id
_entity_poly.type
_entity_poly.pdbx_seq_one_letter_code
_entity_poly.pdbx_strand_id
1 'polypeptide(L)'
;MLLPPLVEITLAVALLAFTAMMLGLLVSALVRKEEVTMPLLVLLAIVQVVFCGALLKLHGVPGVEQLAWLVPSRWALGAMAGTIGLGRIVPGELTADPLFRHSAGVWLLDMGALVALSVVFGYAVARLLRRHEPAIMRK
;
A
#
# COMPACT_ATOMS: atom_id res chain seq x y z
N MET A 1 4.20 -6.01 -21.33
CA MET A 1 4.64 -5.34 -20.08
C MET A 1 6.15 -5.08 -20.16
N LEU A 2 6.69 -4.16 -19.37
CA LEU A 2 7.98 -3.46 -19.61
C LEU A 2 9.20 -4.35 -19.35
N LEU A 3 9.09 -5.25 -18.38
CA LEU A 3 10.16 -6.11 -17.91
C LEU A 3 9.69 -7.57 -17.90
N PRO A 4 10.60 -8.54 -17.70
CA PRO A 4 10.20 -9.92 -17.42
C PRO A 4 9.24 -9.98 -16.22
N PRO A 5 8.16 -10.77 -16.26
CA PRO A 5 7.14 -10.80 -15.21
C PRO A 5 7.67 -11.03 -13.79
N LEU A 6 8.70 -11.87 -13.64
CA LEU A 6 9.35 -12.11 -12.36
C LEU A 6 9.97 -10.85 -11.75
N VAL A 7 10.58 -10.01 -12.60
CA VAL A 7 11.21 -8.75 -12.17
C VAL A 7 10.13 -7.75 -11.76
N GLU A 8 9.06 -7.62 -12.55
CA GLU A 8 7.95 -6.72 -12.22
C GLU A 8 7.28 -7.07 -10.88
N ILE A 9 7.02 -8.36 -10.64
CA ILE A 9 6.44 -8.84 -9.37
C ILE A 9 7.42 -8.62 -8.22
N THR A 10 8.71 -8.91 -8.42
CA THR A 10 9.72 -8.72 -7.37
C THR A 10 9.83 -7.24 -6.98
N LEU A 11 9.82 -6.33 -7.96
CA LEU A 11 9.80 -4.89 -7.70
C LEU A 11 8.53 -4.46 -6.96
N ALA A 12 7.36 -4.95 -7.37
CA ALA A 12 6.10 -4.65 -6.71
C ALA A 12 6.07 -5.10 -5.25
N VAL A 13 6.54 -6.34 -4.97
CA VAL A 13 6.62 -6.89 -3.61
C VAL A 13 7.67 -6.17 -2.77
N ALA A 14 8.85 -5.89 -3.32
CA ALA A 14 9.90 -5.16 -2.61
C ALA A 14 9.44 -3.76 -2.21
N LEU A 15 8.78 -3.06 -3.12
CA LEU A 15 8.25 -1.72 -2.87
C LEU A 15 7.08 -1.76 -1.89
N LEU A 16 6.18 -2.75 -1.99
CA LEU A 16 5.13 -2.99 -0.99
C LEU A 16 5.72 -3.21 0.40
N ALA A 17 6.71 -4.08 0.53
CA ALA A 17 7.36 -4.36 1.82
C ALA A 17 7.99 -3.10 2.41
N PHE A 18 8.66 -2.30 1.58
CA PHE A 18 9.23 -1.03 2.00
C PHE A 18 8.17 -0.02 2.46
N THR A 19 7.10 0.15 1.69
CA THR A 19 6.01 1.07 2.04
C THR A 19 5.23 0.59 3.28
N ALA A 20 5.02 -0.72 3.43
CA ALA A 20 4.38 -1.31 4.61
C ALA A 20 5.24 -1.13 5.87
N MET A 21 6.56 -1.25 5.76
CA MET A 21 7.49 -0.94 6.84
C MET A 21 7.38 0.54 7.25
N MET A 22 7.37 1.48 6.30
CA MET A 22 7.18 2.91 6.60
C MET A 22 5.85 3.19 7.30
N LEU A 23 4.77 2.50 6.88
CA LEU A 23 3.47 2.59 7.52
C LEU A 23 3.49 2.04 8.95
N GLY A 24 4.15 0.91 9.18
CA GLY A 24 4.36 0.35 10.52
C GLY A 24 5.15 1.28 11.44
N LEU A 25 6.21 1.91 10.93
CA LEU A 25 6.98 2.93 11.65
C LEU A 25 6.13 4.17 11.97
N LEU A 26 5.29 4.62 11.03
CA LEU A 26 4.37 5.73 11.26
C LEU A 26 3.40 5.42 12.41
N VAL A 27 2.82 4.22 12.41
CA VAL A 27 1.95 3.76 13.50
C VAL A 27 2.70 3.69 14.82
N SER A 28 3.91 3.13 14.83
CA SER A 28 4.77 3.06 16.01
C SER A 28 5.10 4.45 16.58
N ALA A 29 5.34 5.44 15.73
CA ALA A 29 5.61 6.81 16.15
C ALA A 29 4.37 7.56 16.68
N LEU A 30 3.16 7.12 16.32
CA LEU A 30 1.89 7.72 16.78
C LEU A 30 1.40 7.13 18.10
N VAL A 31 1.69 5.85 18.34
CA VAL A 31 1.22 5.13 19.52
C VAL A 31 2.22 5.26 20.66
N ARG A 32 1.75 5.73 21.83
CA ARG A 32 2.59 5.93 23.03
C ARG A 32 2.63 4.73 23.99
N LYS A 33 1.75 3.75 23.80
CA LYS A 33 1.64 2.56 24.68
C LYS A 33 1.93 1.29 23.88
N GLU A 34 2.92 0.53 24.31
CA GLU A 34 3.31 -0.73 23.64
C GLU A 34 2.18 -1.77 23.64
N GLU A 35 1.38 -1.82 24.72
CA GLU A 35 0.24 -2.73 24.87
C GLU A 35 -0.82 -2.62 23.76
N VAL A 36 -0.98 -1.44 23.14
CA VAL A 36 -1.94 -1.25 22.02
C VAL A 36 -1.28 -1.33 20.64
N THR A 37 0.05 -1.43 20.57
CA THR A 37 0.78 -1.47 19.29
C THR A 37 0.53 -2.80 18.58
N MET A 38 0.58 -3.92 19.30
CA MET A 38 0.39 -5.25 18.71
C MET A 38 -1.01 -5.45 18.10
N PRO A 39 -2.13 -5.15 18.80
CA PRO A 39 -3.46 -5.21 18.20
C PRO A 39 -3.64 -4.27 17.01
N LEU A 40 -3.03 -3.08 17.06
CA LEU A 40 -3.16 -2.09 16.00
C LEU A 40 -2.44 -2.52 14.72
N LEU A 41 -1.28 -3.17 14.83
CA LEU A 41 -0.57 -3.73 13.67
C LEU A 41 -1.38 -4.86 13.01
N VAL A 42 -2.07 -5.68 13.81
CA VAL A 42 -2.99 -6.69 13.26
C VAL A 42 -4.15 -6.02 12.52
N LEU A 43 -4.78 -5.00 13.11
CA LEU A 43 -5.85 -4.26 12.47
C LEU A 43 -5.38 -3.61 11.16
N LEU A 44 -4.17 -3.04 11.16
CA LEU A 44 -3.55 -2.46 9.97
C LEU A 44 -3.37 -3.52 8.86
N ALA A 45 -2.88 -4.70 9.20
CA ALA A 45 -2.72 -5.80 8.26
C ALA A 45 -4.07 -6.26 7.69
N ILE A 46 -5.12 -6.34 8.52
CA ILE A 46 -6.48 -6.63 8.07
C ILE A 46 -6.95 -5.58 7.07
N VAL A 47 -6.76 -4.29 7.35
CA VAL A 47 -7.12 -3.21 6.41
C VAL A 47 -6.36 -3.36 5.09
N GLN A 48 -5.07 -3.69 5.12
CA GLN A 48 -4.30 -3.97 3.90
C GLN A 48 -4.93 -5.12 3.09
N VAL A 49 -5.27 -6.22 3.74
CA VAL A 49 -5.84 -7.40 3.06
C VAL A 49 -7.23 -7.10 2.51
N VAL A 50 -8.09 -6.44 3.29
CA VAL A 50 -9.48 -6.13 2.92
C VAL A 50 -9.54 -5.15 1.75
N PHE A 51 -8.70 -4.12 1.75
CA PHE A 51 -8.69 -3.07 0.74
C PHE A 51 -7.66 -3.30 -0.38
N CYS A 52 -7.13 -4.51 -0.54
CA CYS A 52 -6.19 -4.79 -1.65
C CYS A 52 -6.89 -4.85 -3.02
N GLY A 53 -8.21 -5.07 -3.06
CA GLY A 53 -9.00 -5.20 -4.31
C GLY A 53 -9.29 -6.63 -4.75
N ALA A 54 -8.75 -7.65 -4.06
CA ALA A 54 -9.10 -9.06 -4.30
C ALA A 54 -10.36 -9.53 -3.54
N LEU A 55 -10.71 -8.87 -2.43
CA LEU A 55 -11.81 -9.30 -1.54
C LEU A 55 -13.08 -8.48 -1.70
N LEU A 56 -12.93 -7.21 -2.08
CA LEU A 56 -14.02 -6.25 -2.19
C LEU A 56 -13.87 -5.50 -3.50
N LYS A 57 -15.01 -5.13 -4.10
CA LYS A 57 -15.04 -4.22 -5.24
C LYS A 57 -14.78 -2.81 -4.74
N LEU A 58 -13.63 -2.24 -5.11
CA LEU A 58 -13.21 -0.92 -4.64
C LEU A 58 -13.45 0.15 -5.70
N HIS A 59 -13.21 -0.19 -6.97
CA HIS A 59 -13.41 0.74 -8.06
C HIS A 59 -14.89 1.08 -8.28
N GLY A 60 -15.20 2.37 -8.42
CA GLY A 60 -16.56 2.85 -8.66
C GLY A 60 -17.46 2.83 -7.41
N VAL A 61 -16.89 2.61 -6.23
CA VAL A 61 -17.60 2.69 -4.95
C VAL A 61 -17.16 3.96 -4.21
N PRO A 62 -17.98 5.04 -4.24
CA PRO A 62 -17.63 6.30 -3.60
C PRO A 62 -17.34 6.13 -2.10
N GLY A 63 -16.31 6.82 -1.61
CA GLY A 63 -15.79 6.71 -0.25
C GLY A 63 -14.81 5.55 -0.08
N VAL A 64 -15.19 4.35 -0.49
CA VAL A 64 -14.35 3.14 -0.37
C VAL A 64 -13.13 3.23 -1.28
N GLU A 65 -13.31 3.71 -2.52
CA GLU A 65 -12.21 3.89 -3.48
C GLU A 65 -11.13 4.84 -2.96
N GLN A 66 -11.54 5.97 -2.36
CA GLN A 66 -10.62 6.97 -1.83
C GLN A 66 -9.87 6.45 -0.61
N LEU A 67 -10.51 5.64 0.24
CA LEU A 67 -9.83 4.97 1.35
C LEU A 67 -8.80 3.97 0.83
N ALA A 68 -9.13 3.21 -0.22
CA ALA A 68 -8.23 2.23 -0.82
C ALA A 68 -6.97 2.86 -1.43
N TRP A 69 -7.01 4.13 -1.86
CA TRP A 69 -5.82 4.83 -2.36
C TRP A 69 -4.72 5.00 -1.31
N LEU A 70 -5.06 5.00 -0.02
CA LEU A 70 -4.10 5.08 1.08
C LEU A 70 -3.51 3.72 1.47
N VAL A 71 -3.95 2.63 0.84
CA VAL A 71 -3.60 1.26 1.20
C VAL A 71 -2.54 0.74 0.22
N PRO A 72 -1.26 0.61 0.63
CA PRO A 72 -0.19 0.13 -0.25
C PRO A 72 -0.49 -1.20 -0.97
N SER A 73 -1.13 -2.15 -0.29
CA SER A 73 -1.50 -3.44 -0.89
C SER A 73 -2.41 -3.29 -2.12
N ARG A 74 -3.21 -2.23 -2.21
CA ARG A 74 -4.11 -1.95 -3.33
C ARG A 74 -3.35 -1.74 -4.64
N TRP A 75 -2.29 -0.94 -4.55
CA TRP A 75 -1.43 -0.58 -5.68
C TRP A 75 -0.52 -1.76 -6.04
N ALA A 76 0.06 -2.42 -5.03
CA ALA A 76 0.92 -3.58 -5.25
C ALA A 76 0.16 -4.75 -5.90
N LEU A 77 -1.07 -5.03 -5.45
CA LEU A 77 -1.90 -6.06 -6.07
C LEU A 77 -2.29 -5.67 -7.50
N GLY A 78 -2.62 -4.39 -7.75
CA GLY A 78 -2.88 -3.88 -9.11
C GLY A 78 -1.73 -4.19 -10.07
N ALA A 79 -0.52 -3.84 -9.66
CA ALA A 79 0.67 -4.10 -10.46
C ALA A 79 0.90 -5.59 -10.72
N MET A 80 0.82 -6.44 -9.69
CA MET A 80 1.02 -7.88 -9.83
C MET A 80 -0.08 -8.55 -10.67
N ALA A 81 -1.35 -8.18 -10.44
CA ALA A 81 -2.49 -8.66 -11.20
C ALA A 81 -2.39 -8.25 -12.67
N GLY A 82 -1.97 -7.01 -12.93
CA GLY A 82 -1.62 -6.51 -14.25
C GLY A 82 -0.53 -7.36 -14.88
N THR A 83 0.58 -7.62 -14.19
CA THR A 83 1.74 -8.38 -14.71
C THR A 83 1.34 -9.77 -15.18
N ILE A 84 0.59 -10.52 -14.36
CA ILE A 84 0.15 -11.87 -14.71
C ILE A 84 -1.08 -11.90 -15.63
N GLY A 85 -1.72 -10.76 -15.85
CA GLY A 85 -2.97 -10.67 -16.63
C GLY A 85 -4.14 -11.36 -15.93
N LEU A 86 -4.27 -11.17 -14.61
CA LEU A 86 -5.22 -11.87 -13.75
C LEU A 86 -6.67 -11.84 -14.28
N GLY A 87 -7.12 -10.70 -14.82
CA GLY A 87 -8.47 -10.57 -15.39
C GLY A 87 -8.76 -11.47 -16.60
N ARG A 88 -7.72 -11.97 -17.29
CA ARG A 88 -7.88 -12.97 -18.36
C ARG A 88 -7.89 -14.40 -17.83
N ILE A 89 -7.20 -14.64 -16.71
CA ILE A 89 -7.08 -15.97 -16.10
C ILE A 89 -8.34 -16.31 -15.30
N VAL A 90 -8.82 -15.36 -14.50
CA VAL A 90 -10.02 -15.51 -13.67
C VAL A 90 -10.93 -14.32 -13.94
N PRO A 91 -11.78 -14.38 -14.99
CA PRO A 91 -12.70 -13.29 -15.30
C PRO A 91 -13.80 -13.17 -14.24
N GLY A 92 -14.08 -11.95 -13.78
CA GLY A 92 -15.11 -11.66 -12.79
C GLY A 92 -15.18 -10.17 -12.45
N GLU A 93 -16.17 -9.77 -11.66
CA GLU A 93 -16.35 -8.35 -11.31
C GLU A 93 -15.17 -7.75 -10.56
N LEU A 94 -14.53 -8.52 -9.68
CA LEU A 94 -13.37 -8.07 -8.91
C LEU A 94 -12.12 -7.95 -9.79
N THR A 95 -11.95 -8.84 -10.77
CA THR A 95 -10.79 -8.84 -11.67
C THR A 95 -10.95 -7.93 -12.89
N ALA A 96 -12.15 -7.39 -13.10
CA ALA A 96 -12.44 -6.34 -14.07
C ALA A 96 -12.03 -4.93 -13.58
N ASP A 97 -11.41 -4.83 -12.40
CA ASP A 97 -10.88 -3.57 -11.87
C ASP A 97 -9.87 -2.93 -12.85
N PRO A 98 -9.98 -1.63 -13.18
CA PRO A 98 -9.07 -0.98 -14.13
C PRO A 98 -7.60 -1.02 -13.72
N LEU A 99 -7.31 -1.08 -12.42
CA LEU A 99 -5.94 -1.21 -11.92
C LEU A 99 -5.37 -2.63 -12.15
N PHE A 100 -6.20 -3.64 -12.45
CA PHE A 100 -5.72 -5.00 -12.76
C PHE A 100 -5.48 -5.20 -14.26
N ARG A 101 -5.70 -4.16 -15.06
CA ARG A 101 -5.54 -4.22 -16.51
C ARG A 101 -4.06 -4.42 -16.86
N HIS A 102 -3.78 -5.42 -17.70
CA HIS A 102 -2.44 -5.66 -18.23
C HIS A 102 -2.00 -4.52 -19.17
N SER A 103 -1.39 -3.48 -18.58
CA SER A 103 -0.93 -2.28 -19.28
C SER A 103 0.28 -1.70 -18.55
N ALA A 104 1.31 -1.31 -19.31
CA ALA A 104 2.48 -0.65 -18.76
C ALA A 104 2.13 0.67 -18.05
N GLY A 105 1.15 1.42 -18.56
CA GLY A 105 0.73 2.69 -17.96
C GLY A 105 0.07 2.50 -16.59
N VAL A 106 -0.73 1.44 -16.43
CA VAL A 106 -1.37 1.12 -15.15
C VAL A 106 -0.34 0.66 -14.15
N TRP A 107 0.59 -0.20 -14.57
CA TRP A 107 1.68 -0.67 -13.71
C TRP A 107 2.60 0.46 -13.24
N LEU A 108 2.94 1.41 -14.11
CA LEU A 108 3.73 2.60 -13.72
C LEU A 108 2.96 3.49 -12.74
N LEU A 109 1.64 3.59 -12.89
CA LEU A 109 0.79 4.32 -11.94
C LEU A 109 0.81 3.64 -10.58
N ASP A 110 0.62 2.32 -10.53
CA ASP A 110 0.67 1.53 -9.29
C ASP A 110 2.03 1.66 -8.58
N MET A 111 3.14 1.53 -9.32
CA MET A 111 4.49 1.72 -8.78
C MET A 111 4.70 3.16 -8.31
N GLY A 112 4.26 4.15 -9.08
CA GLY A 112 4.34 5.56 -8.73
C GLY A 112 3.56 5.88 -7.46
N ALA A 113 2.38 5.30 -7.28
CA ALA A 113 1.56 5.46 -6.09
C ALA A 113 2.23 4.84 -4.85
N LEU A 114 2.84 3.66 -4.98
CA LEU A 114 3.61 3.05 -3.89
C LEU A 114 4.80 3.91 -3.46
N VAL A 115 5.55 4.47 -4.42
CA VAL A 115 6.65 5.41 -4.13
C VAL A 115 6.10 6.66 -3.43
N ALA A 116 5.01 7.24 -3.93
CA ALA A 116 4.39 8.42 -3.35
C ALA A 116 3.94 8.18 -1.90
N LEU A 117 3.25 7.05 -1.64
CA LEU A 117 2.85 6.66 -0.29
C LEU A 117 4.07 6.48 0.63
N SER A 118 5.13 5.85 0.14
CA SER A 118 6.37 5.68 0.91
C SER A 118 7.01 7.01 1.30
N VAL A 119 7.10 7.95 0.35
CA VAL A 119 7.62 9.31 0.61
C VAL A 119 6.73 10.04 1.63
N VAL A 120 5.41 9.94 1.51
CA VAL A 120 4.47 10.56 2.44
C VAL A 120 4.60 9.99 3.85
N PHE A 121 4.65 8.66 3.99
CA PHE A 121 4.82 8.01 5.29
C PHE A 121 6.19 8.31 5.89
N GLY A 122 7.26 8.24 5.10
CA GLY A 122 8.62 8.57 5.54
C GLY A 122 8.74 10.03 6.00
N TYR A 123 8.14 10.96 5.27
CA TYR A 123 8.07 12.38 5.68
C TYR A 123 7.29 12.55 6.99
N ALA A 124 6.14 11.88 7.14
CA ALA A 124 5.35 11.93 8.36
C ALA A 124 6.13 11.37 9.57
N VAL A 125 6.82 10.24 9.41
CA VAL A 125 7.72 9.66 10.42
C VAL A 125 8.81 10.65 10.80
N ALA A 126 9.53 11.21 9.82
CA ALA A 126 10.60 12.18 10.08
C ALA A 126 10.09 13.41 10.83
N ARG A 127 8.89 13.91 10.50
CA ARG A 127 8.25 15.03 11.19
C ARG A 127 7.87 14.69 12.62
N LEU A 128 7.35 13.48 12.88
CA LEU A 128 6.99 13.04 14.22
C LEU A 128 8.23 12.86 15.10
N LEU A 129 9.29 12.26 14.60
CA LEU A 129 10.55 12.09 15.34
C LEU A 129 11.16 13.46 15.73
N ARG A 130 11.23 14.39 14.77
CA ARG A 130 11.67 15.78 15.02
C ARG A 130 10.79 16.56 15.99
N ARG A 131 9.57 16.11 16.30
CA ARG A 131 8.70 16.72 17.34
C ARG A 131 8.93 16.12 18.72
N HIS A 132 9.47 14.89 18.81
CA HIS A 132 9.79 14.25 20.08
C HIS A 132 11.17 14.66 20.61
N GLU A 133 12.17 14.82 19.75
CA GLU A 133 13.50 15.37 20.10
C GLU A 133 13.47 16.74 20.83
N PRO A 134 12.71 17.77 20.39
CA PRO A 134 12.69 19.08 21.06
C PRO A 134 12.07 19.05 22.45
N ALA A 135 11.30 18.00 22.81
CA ALA A 135 10.75 17.84 24.14
C ALA A 135 11.76 17.24 25.14
N ILE A 136 12.74 16.47 24.66
CA ILE A 136 13.73 15.79 25.51
C ILE A 136 14.90 16.71 25.85
N MET A 137 15.30 17.62 24.94
CA MET A 137 16.39 18.59 25.15
C MET A 137 16.06 19.72 26.14
N ARG A 138 14.88 19.71 26.79
CA ARG A 138 14.46 20.70 27.78
C ARG A 138 14.45 20.15 29.22
N LYS A 139 14.99 18.95 29.44
CA LYS A 139 15.32 18.40 30.75
C LYS A 139 16.83 18.37 30.94
#